data_AF-A0A8D2N3T7-F1
#
_entry.id   AF-A0A8D2N3T7-F1
#
_cell.length_a   1.000
_cell.length_b   1.000
_cell.length_c   1.000
_cell.angle_alpha   90.00
_cell.angle_beta   90.00
_cell.angle_gamma   90.00
#
_symmetry.space_group_name_H-M   'P 1'
#
loop_
_entity.id
_entity.type
_entity.pdbx_description
1 polymer ?
#
loop_
_entity_poly.entity_id
_entity_poly.type
_entity_poly.pdbx_seq_one_letter_code
_entity_poly.pdbx_strand_id
1 'polypeptide(L)' 'MDEANVEAMFGLLDVLGQGSIRPAQYREALKTLGLSTEDLELEDDVEITLDEFKEGICADPLSLQAFARRF' A
#
# COMPACT_ATOMS: atom_id res chain seq x y z
N MET A 1 -0.79 15.28 -4.09
CA MET A 1 -0.86 14.86 -2.68
C MET A 1 0.39 15.35 -1.98
N ASP A 2 0.29 15.84 -0.75
CA ASP A 2 1.45 16.19 0.08
C ASP A 2 2.22 14.94 0.50
N GLU A 3 3.54 14.97 0.42
CA GLU A 3 4.40 13.83 0.78
C GLU A 3 4.15 13.37 2.23
N ALA A 4 3.98 14.33 3.15
CA ALA A 4 3.66 14.05 4.54
C ALA A 4 2.33 13.29 4.73
N ASN A 5 1.34 13.54 3.86
CA ASN A 5 0.06 12.82 3.92
C ASN A 5 0.21 11.37 3.40
N VAL A 6 1.00 11.17 2.36
CA VAL A 6 1.29 9.83 1.82
C VAL A 6 2.14 9.03 2.80
N GLU A 7 3.12 9.66 3.44
CA GLU A 7 3.94 9.06 4.50
C GLU A 7 3.12 8.66 5.72
N ALA A 8 2.17 9.49 6.13
CA ALA A 8 1.24 9.14 7.20
C ALA A 8 0.36 7.94 6.83
N MET A 9 -0.13 7.87 5.58
CA MET A 9 -0.89 6.72 5.08
C MET A 9 -0.03 5.46 5.04
N PHE A 10 1.21 5.56 4.56
CA PHE A 10 2.15 4.44 4.55
C PHE A 10 2.42 3.93 5.96
N GLY A 11 2.63 4.83 6.93
CA GLY A 11 2.83 4.46 8.33
C GLY A 11 1.62 3.76 8.98
N LEU A 12 0.40 3.98 8.47
CA LEU A 12 -0.78 3.22 8.91
C LEU A 12 -0.80 1.79 8.37
N LEU A 13 -0.15 1.54 7.23
CA LEU A 13 -0.06 0.23 6.59
C LEU A 13 1.21 -0.53 7.03
N ASP A 14 2.31 0.18 7.29
CA ASP A 14 3.55 -0.36 7.86
C ASP A 14 3.45 -0.48 9.39
N VAL A 15 2.59 -1.40 9.83
CA VAL A 15 2.34 -1.64 11.27
C VAL A 15 3.62 -2.08 12.01
N LEU A 16 4.59 -2.64 11.30
CA LEU A 16 5.87 -3.08 11.88
C LEU A 16 6.92 -1.95 11.93
N GLY A 17 6.69 -0.81 11.27
CA GLY A 17 7.62 0.32 11.23
C GLY A 17 8.96 -0.03 10.58
N GLN A 18 8.97 -0.99 9.65
CA GLN A 18 10.19 -1.49 9.01
C GLN A 18 10.56 -0.67 7.75
N GLY A 19 9.70 0.27 7.32
CA GLY A 19 9.90 1.09 6.13
C GLY A 19 9.50 0.40 4.82
N SER A 20 9.03 -0.84 4.90
CA SER A 20 8.47 -1.62 3.80
C SER A 20 7.19 -2.34 4.25
N ILE A 21 6.26 -2.52 3.33
CA ILE A 21 5.01 -3.24 3.60
C ILE A 21 5.03 -4.53 2.79
N ARG A 22 4.88 -5.67 3.47
CA ARG A 22 4.69 -6.94 2.78
C ARG A 22 3.26 -7.07 2.28
N PRO A 23 3.01 -7.77 1.15
CA PRO A 23 1.71 -8.11 0.62
C PRO A 23 0.70 -8.60 1.66
N ALA A 24 1.13 -9.49 2.55
CA ALA A 24 0.30 -10.00 3.64
C ALA A 24 -0.16 -8.88 4.60
N GLN A 25 0.75 -7.98 4.99
CA GLN A 25 0.44 -6.83 5.83
C GLN A 25 -0.46 -5.84 5.11
N TYR A 26 -0.18 -5.58 3.83
CA TYR A 26 -0.98 -4.69 3.01
C TYR A 26 -2.43 -5.18 2.90
N ARG A 27 -2.64 -6.48 2.67
CA ARG A 27 -3.96 -7.11 2.65
C ARG A 27 -4.67 -6.99 4.00
N GLU A 28 -4.00 -7.27 5.11
CA GLU A 28 -4.60 -7.10 6.44
C GLU A 28 -4.97 -5.64 6.76
N ALA A 29 -4.12 -4.70 6.37
CA ALA A 29 -4.35 -3.29 6.60
C ALA A 29 -5.54 -2.78 5.75
N LEU A 30 -5.63 -3.18 4.48
CA LEU A 30 -6.79 -2.88 3.65
C LEU A 30 -8.09 -3.48 4.19
N LYS A 31 -8.05 -4.73 4.68
CA LYS A 31 -9.20 -5.37 5.32
C LYS A 31 -9.66 -4.61 6.57
N THR A 32 -8.72 -4.08 7.35
CA THR A 32 -9.00 -3.24 8.53
C THR A 32 -9.64 -1.91 8.15
N LEU A 33 -9.28 -1.35 6.99
CA LEU A 33 -9.87 -0.16 6.41
C LEU A 33 -11.22 -0.40 5.71
N GLY A 34 -11.71 -1.65 5.68
CA GLY A 34 -12.94 -2.03 4.99
C GLY A 34 -12.82 -2.06 3.46
N LEU A 35 -11.59 -2.15 2.94
CA LEU A 35 -11.29 -2.21 1.52
C LEU A 35 -11.17 -3.67 1.06
N SER A 36 -11.69 -3.97 -0.13
CA SER A 36 -11.61 -5.31 -0.71
C SER A 36 -10.18 -5.63 -1.15
N THR A 37 -9.72 -6.83 -0.81
CA THR A 37 -8.41 -7.38 -1.19
C THR A 37 -8.51 -8.51 -2.21
N GLU A 38 -9.72 -8.82 -2.67
CA GLU A 38 -10.02 -9.98 -3.51
C GLU A 38 -9.41 -9.88 -4.92
N ASP A 39 -9.12 -8.66 -5.36
CA ASP A 39 -8.57 -8.35 -6.68
C ASP A 39 -7.10 -7.92 -6.61
N LEU A 40 -6.43 -8.20 -5.49
CA LEU A 40 -5.04 -7.82 -5.27
C LEU A 40 -4.11 -8.99 -5.59
N GLU A 41 -3.45 -8.89 -6.73
CA GLU A 41 -2.51 -9.90 -7.23
C GLU A 41 -1.08 -9.72 -6.71
N LEU A 42 -0.92 -9.21 -5.48
CA LEU A 42 0.40 -9.01 -4.88
C LEU A 42 1.17 -10.33 -4.72
N GLU A 43 2.33 -10.42 -5.37
CA GLU A 43 3.31 -11.48 -5.16
C GLU A 43 3.90 -11.44 -3.74
N ASP A 44 3.82 -12.54 -2.98
CA ASP A 44 4.25 -12.62 -1.57
C ASP A 44 5.74 -12.31 -1.32
N ASP A 45 6.59 -12.34 -2.35
CA ASP A 45 8.04 -12.08 -2.26
C ASP A 45 8.40 -10.60 -2.49
N VAL A 46 7.43 -9.77 -2.90
CA VAL A 46 7.65 -8.34 -3.17
C VAL A 46 7.50 -7.54 -1.89
N GLU A 47 8.37 -6.55 -1.69
CA GLU A 47 8.26 -5.57 -0.61
C GLU A 47 7.87 -4.22 -1.19
N ILE A 48 6.76 -3.66 -0.70
CA ILE A 48 6.30 -2.34 -1.14
C ILE A 48 7.03 -1.29 -0.31
N THR A 49 7.94 -0.56 -0.93
CA THR A 49 8.63 0.56 -0.28
C THR A 49 7.79 1.83 -0.31
N LEU A 50 8.10 2.80 0.56
CA LEU A 50 7.45 4.11 0.56
C LEU A 50 7.56 4.82 -0.80
N ASP A 51 8.69 4.66 -1.48
CA ASP A 51 8.94 5.29 -2.79
C ASP A 51 8.01 4.72 -3.87
N GLU A 52 7.88 3.40 -3.95
CA GLU A 52 6.95 2.72 -4.86
C GLU A 52 5.50 3.05 -4.54
N PHE A 53 5.15 3.10 -3.26
CA PHE A 53 3.83 3.49 -2.80
C PHE A 53 3.50 4.93 -3.19
N LYS A 54 4.45 5.87 -3.01
CA LYS A 54 4.34 7.26 -3.46
C LYS A 54 4.15 7.33 -4.97
N GLU A 55 4.95 6.58 -5.74
CA GLU A 55 4.86 6.54 -7.20
C GLU A 55 3.47 6.06 -7.66
N GLY A 56 2.95 5.01 -7.02
CA GLY A 56 1.63 4.47 -7.26
C GLY A 56 0.48 5.43 -7.04
N ILE A 57 0.47 6.10 -5.89
CA ILE A 57 -0.57 7.08 -5.54
C ILE A 57 -0.44 8.36 -6.37
N CYS A 58 0.77 8.71 -6.80
CA CYS A 58 0.98 9.87 -7.67
C CYS A 58 0.58 9.59 -9.13
N ALA A 59 0.78 8.36 -9.60
CA ALA A 59 0.37 7.91 -10.94
C ALA A 59 -1.15 7.76 -11.07
N ASP A 60 -1.82 7.26 -10.04
CA ASP A 60 -3.28 7.22 -9.98
C ASP A 60 -3.78 7.49 -8.54
N PRO A 61 -4.20 8.73 -8.23
CA PRO A 61 -4.66 9.09 -6.89
C PRO A 61 -6.01 8.46 -6.51
N LEU A 62 -6.62 7.64 -7.38
CA LEU A 62 -8.01 7.23 -7.26
C LEU A 62 -8.25 5.87 -6.58
N SER A 63 -7.25 5.04 -6.27
CA SER A 63 -7.44 3.99 -5.23
C SER A 63 -6.16 3.28 -4.82
N LEU A 64 -5.94 3.13 -3.51
CA LEU A 64 -5.01 2.16 -2.91
C LEU A 64 -5.19 0.73 -3.48
N GLN A 65 -6.40 0.37 -3.91
CA GLN A 65 -6.66 -0.92 -4.55
C GLN A 65 -6.08 -0.99 -5.97
N ALA A 66 -6.08 0.12 -6.72
CA ALA A 66 -5.52 0.16 -8.07
C ALA A 66 -4.01 -0.02 -8.06
N PHE A 67 -3.34 0.57 -7.06
CA PHE A 67 -1.91 0.37 -6.85
C PHE A 67 -1.54 -1.10 -6.64
N ALA A 68 -2.28 -1.81 -5.79
CA ALA A 68 -1.95 -3.20 -5.47
C ALA A 68 -2.40 -4.24 -6.51
N ARG A 69 -2.94 -3.79 -7.65
CA ARG A 69 -3.11 -4.61 -8.87
C ARG A 69 -1.88 -4.57 -9.79
N ARG A 70 -0.92 -3.67 -9.51
CA ARG A 70 0.26 -3.42 -10.34
C ARG A 70 1.39 -4.43 -10.09
N PHE A 71 1.37 -5.05 -8.91
CA PHE A 71 2.31 -6.03 -8.38
C PHE A 71 1.53 -7.29 -8.01
#